data_AF-A0A0K9PYN0-F1
#
_entry.id   AF-A0A0K9PYN0-F1
#
_cell.length_a   1.000
_cell.length_b   1.000
_cell.length_c   1.000
_cell.angle_alpha   90.00
_cell.angle_beta   90.00
_cell.angle_gamma   90.00
#
_symmetry.space_group_name_H-M   'P 1'
#
loop_
_entity.id
_entity.type
_entity.pdbx_description
1 polymer ?
#
loop_
_entity_poly.entity_id
_entity_poly.type
_entity_poly.pdbx_seq_one_letter_code
_entity_poly.pdbx_strand_id
1 'polypeptide(L)'
;MSEVWIVKHIVLEHNHPLTTPSKVRFLPINRSISSTSRLLFQSLSEVNVPVSQQTAYFSSQVGGIEHMRCTQLDISNMCRNDRIDLKNYDIDLLVKEFESKKSVKPDFFYSIVKDSNGRLKHVFWADSIMIQHFMLFGDAVTFDTTYKKNVYSLIFGMFCGVNHHRKTVIFGSAFLR
;
A
#
# COMPACT_ATOMS: atom_id res chain seq x y z
N MET A 1 32.14 36.29 21.95
CA MET A 1 31.09 36.76 21.00
C MET A 1 29.89 35.89 21.26
N SER A 2 28.76 36.47 21.66
CA SER A 2 27.56 35.71 22.02
C SER A 2 26.90 35.12 20.77
N GLU A 3 26.74 33.80 20.74
CA GLU A 3 26.01 33.04 19.71
C GLU A 3 24.50 33.26 19.87
N VAL A 4 24.04 34.49 19.62
CA VAL A 4 22.62 34.84 19.74
C VAL A 4 22.12 35.29 18.38
N TRP A 5 21.04 34.67 17.92
CA TRP A 5 20.33 35.09 16.72
C TRP A 5 19.67 36.44 16.95
N ILE A 6 19.96 37.42 16.10
CA ILE A 6 19.38 38.77 16.16
C ILE A 6 18.68 39.04 14.83
N VAL A 7 17.39 39.41 14.89
CA VAL A 7 16.65 39.88 13.72
C VAL A 7 17.00 41.34 13.45
N LYS A 8 17.66 41.63 12.32
CA LYS A 8 18.13 42.98 11.96
C LYS A 8 17.09 43.83 11.22
N HIS A 9 16.13 43.21 10.54
CA HIS A 9 15.19 43.92 9.68
C HIS A 9 13.84 43.20 9.63
N ILE A 10 12.76 43.93 9.87
CA ILE A 10 11.38 43.47 9.76
C ILE A 10 10.62 44.53 8.97
N VAL A 11 9.93 44.11 7.90
CA VAL A 11 8.98 44.94 7.16
C VAL A 11 7.61 44.35 7.39
N LEU A 12 6.73 45.14 8.01
CA LEU A 12 5.35 44.72 8.32
C LEU A 12 4.36 45.14 7.23
N GLU A 13 4.76 46.03 6.33
CA GLU A 13 3.92 46.49 5.23
C GLU A 13 3.89 45.44 4.10
N HIS A 14 2.68 45.09 3.68
CA HIS A 14 2.43 44.19 2.57
C HIS A 14 1.85 44.96 1.39
N ASN A 15 2.21 44.56 0.17
CA ASN A 15 1.62 45.10 -1.06
C ASN A 15 0.30 44.40 -1.46
N HIS A 16 -0.24 43.56 -0.57
CA HIS A 16 -1.51 42.86 -0.75
C HIS A 16 -2.19 42.63 0.60
N PRO A 17 -3.51 42.39 0.64
CA PRO A 17 -4.20 41.99 1.87
C PRO A 17 -3.66 40.66 2.40
N LEU A 18 -3.61 40.53 3.73
CA LEU A 18 -3.28 39.26 4.38
C LEU A 18 -4.37 38.21 4.12
N THR A 19 -3.98 36.94 4.18
CA THR A 19 -4.91 35.82 3.98
C THR A 19 -5.96 35.81 5.10
N THR A 20 -7.24 35.71 4.73
CA THR A 20 -8.33 35.63 5.71
C THR A 20 -8.27 34.31 6.49
N PRO A 21 -8.68 34.28 7.78
CA PRO A 21 -8.68 33.06 8.59
C PRO A 21 -9.35 31.85 7.89
N SER A 22 -10.46 32.08 7.19
CA SER A 22 -11.17 31.06 6.40
C SER A 22 -10.36 30.40 5.29
N LYS A 23 -9.32 31.08 4.78
CA LYS A 23 -8.47 30.62 3.68
C LYS A 23 -7.11 30.09 4.13
N VAL A 24 -6.74 30.31 5.40
CA VAL A 24 -5.44 29.90 5.98
C VAL A 24 -5.20 28.39 5.80
N ARG A 25 -6.26 27.57 5.90
CA ARG A 25 -6.22 26.12 5.72
C ARG A 25 -5.77 25.63 4.35
N PHE A 26 -5.81 26.48 3.32
CA PHE A 26 -5.35 26.12 1.98
C PHE A 26 -3.85 26.36 1.79
N LEU A 27 -3.20 27.11 2.69
CA LEU A 27 -1.76 27.37 2.64
C LEU A 27 -0.99 26.11 3.06
N PRO A 28 -0.08 25.57 2.22
CA PRO A 28 0.67 24.35 2.52
C PRO A 28 1.37 24.35 3.88
N ILE A 29 1.95 25.48 4.29
CA ILE A 29 2.65 25.60 5.57
C ILE A 29 1.74 25.45 6.80
N ASN A 30 0.44 25.71 6.63
CA ASN A 30 -0.55 25.58 7.70
C ASN A 30 -1.24 24.22 7.69
N ARG A 31 -1.03 23.42 6.63
CA ARG A 31 -1.62 22.09 6.47
C ARG A 31 -0.79 21.04 7.20
N SER A 32 -1.41 20.39 8.17
CA SER A 32 -0.81 19.32 8.96
C SER A 32 -1.91 18.42 9.53
N ILE A 33 -1.73 17.10 9.42
CA ILE A 33 -2.55 16.12 10.14
C ILE A 33 -1.76 15.68 11.36
N SER A 34 -2.30 15.90 12.56
CA SER A 34 -1.68 15.45 13.80
C SER A 34 -1.74 13.92 13.92
N SER A 35 -0.86 13.33 14.74
CA SER A 35 -0.90 11.90 15.04
C SER A 35 -2.26 11.44 15.58
N THR A 36 -2.85 12.21 16.49
CA THR A 36 -4.18 11.93 17.05
C THR A 36 -5.28 11.97 15.98
N SER A 37 -5.27 12.99 15.12
CA SER A 37 -6.24 13.09 14.02
C SER A 37 -6.06 11.94 13.03
N ARG A 38 -4.83 11.51 12.76
CA ARG A 38 -4.56 10.34 11.90
C ARG A 38 -5.17 9.06 12.48
N LEU A 39 -5.02 8.80 13.78
CA LEU A 39 -5.63 7.65 14.45
C LEU A 39 -7.17 7.66 14.32
N LEU A 40 -7.79 8.83 14.49
CA LEU A 40 -9.24 8.99 14.27
C LEU A 40 -9.64 8.66 12.82
N PHE A 41 -8.92 9.19 11.83
CA PHE A 41 -9.23 8.90 10.43
C PHE A 41 -9.00 7.42 10.07
N GLN A 42 -8.00 6.78 10.68
CA GLN A 42 -7.75 5.35 10.53
C GLN A 42 -8.91 4.52 11.08
N SER A 43 -9.36 4.76 12.32
CA SER A 43 -10.48 4.03 12.90
C SER A 43 -11.79 4.23 12.12
N LEU A 44 -12.06 5.45 11.65
CA LEU A 44 -13.20 5.72 10.76
C LEU A 44 -13.08 4.98 9.42
N SER A 45 -11.86 4.84 8.90
CA SER A 45 -11.60 4.12 7.65
C SER A 45 -11.78 2.61 7.80
N GLU A 46 -11.47 2.04 8.96
CA GLU A 46 -11.66 0.60 9.28
C GLU A 46 -13.14 0.21 9.23
N VAL A 47 -14.03 1.10 9.67
CA VAL A 47 -15.49 0.92 9.59
C VAL A 47 -16.09 1.46 8.27
N ASN A 48 -15.25 1.71 7.26
CA ASN A 48 -15.63 2.13 5.91
C ASN A 48 -16.38 3.48 5.81
N VAL A 49 -16.13 4.41 6.74
CA VAL A 49 -16.71 5.76 6.65
C VAL A 49 -16.08 6.51 5.47
N PRO A 50 -16.86 7.07 4.53
CA PRO A 50 -16.34 7.83 3.41
C PRO A 50 -15.56 9.07 3.86
N VAL A 51 -14.48 9.41 3.15
CA VAL A 51 -13.61 10.56 3.48
C VAL A 51 -14.38 11.89 3.56
N SER A 52 -15.46 12.06 2.78
CA SER A 52 -16.34 13.23 2.87
C SER A 52 -17.03 13.32 4.24
N GLN A 53 -17.54 12.21 4.76
CA GLN A 53 -18.14 12.14 6.09
C GLN A 53 -17.09 12.28 7.20
N GLN A 54 -15.91 11.69 7.03
CA GLN A 54 -14.78 11.89 7.96
C GLN A 54 -14.41 13.38 8.06
N THR A 55 -14.38 14.09 6.93
CA THR A 55 -14.08 15.53 6.87
C THR A 55 -15.16 16.34 7.57
N ALA A 56 -16.45 16.05 7.29
CA ALA A 56 -17.57 16.74 7.92
C ALA A 56 -17.62 16.52 9.45
N TYR A 57 -17.41 15.27 9.88
CA TYR A 57 -17.33 14.92 11.30
C TYR A 57 -16.19 15.67 11.98
N PHE A 58 -14.99 15.62 11.40
CA PHE A 58 -13.82 16.28 11.99
C PHE A 58 -13.96 17.80 12.01
N SER A 59 -14.54 18.39 10.96
CA SER A 59 -14.90 19.82 10.93
C SER A 59 -15.82 20.20 12.09
N SER A 60 -16.79 19.36 12.43
CA SER A 60 -17.68 19.60 13.57
C SER A 60 -16.91 19.53 14.90
N GLN A 61 -16.00 18.56 15.04
CA GLN A 61 -15.18 18.41 16.25
C GLN A 61 -14.27 19.61 16.53
N VAL A 62 -13.71 20.23 15.49
CA VAL A 62 -12.83 21.41 15.62
C VAL A 62 -13.59 22.74 15.58
N GLY A 63 -14.93 22.70 15.59
CA GLY A 63 -15.77 23.89 15.63
C GLY A 63 -15.83 24.68 14.32
N GLY A 64 -15.63 24.03 13.17
CA GLY A 64 -15.74 24.66 11.85
C GLY A 64 -14.66 24.22 10.88
N ILE A 65 -14.93 24.37 9.58
CA ILE A 65 -14.01 23.95 8.53
C ILE A 65 -12.78 24.87 8.45
N GLU A 66 -12.95 26.13 8.85
CA GLU A 66 -11.94 27.17 8.99
C GLU A 66 -10.87 26.84 10.04
N HIS A 67 -11.24 26.05 11.06
CA HIS A 67 -10.32 25.59 12.10
C HIS A 67 -9.59 24.30 11.71
N MET A 68 -9.96 23.68 10.59
CA MET A 68 -9.25 22.50 10.09
C MET A 68 -7.88 22.88 9.52
N ARG A 69 -6.85 22.19 10.01
CA ARG A 69 -5.49 22.24 9.44
C ARG A 69 -5.28 21.21 8.32
N CYS A 70 -6.35 20.67 7.75
CA CYS A 70 -6.28 19.76 6.63
C CYS A 70 -7.50 19.93 5.72
N THR A 71 -7.32 19.51 4.47
CA THR A 71 -8.38 19.42 3.48
C THR A 71 -8.86 17.98 3.35
N GLN A 72 -10.03 17.81 2.73
CA GLN A 72 -10.54 16.47 2.37
C GLN A 72 -9.53 15.70 1.51
N LEU A 73 -8.80 16.40 0.64
CA LEU A 73 -7.76 15.79 -0.20
C LEU A 73 -6.58 15.29 0.63
N ASP A 74 -6.17 16.02 1.67
CA ASP A 74 -5.09 15.59 2.56
C ASP A 74 -5.47 14.30 3.31
N ILE A 75 -6.72 14.22 3.81
CA ILE A 75 -7.25 13.01 4.45
C ILE A 75 -7.31 11.85 3.44
N SER A 76 -7.79 12.11 2.21
CA SER A 76 -7.85 11.11 1.15
C SER A 76 -6.46 10.57 0.78
N ASN A 77 -5.47 11.46 0.63
CA ASN A 77 -4.08 11.09 0.33
C ASN A 77 -3.46 10.28 1.48
N MET A 78 -3.71 10.67 2.73
CA MET A 78 -3.26 9.93 3.90
C MET A 78 -3.86 8.51 3.93
N CYS A 79 -5.19 8.36 3.83
CA CYS A 79 -5.84 7.05 3.79
C CYS A 79 -5.33 6.19 2.62
N ARG A 80 -5.04 6.80 1.47
CA ARG A 80 -4.45 6.10 0.32
C ARG A 80 -3.03 5.62 0.63
N ASN A 81 -2.20 6.46 1.23
CA ASN A 81 -0.82 6.11 1.58
C ASN A 81 -0.78 5.00 2.63
N ASP A 82 -1.61 5.08 3.67
CA ASP A 82 -1.73 4.04 4.69
C ASP A 82 -2.08 2.67 4.08
N ARG A 83 -3.00 2.66 3.11
CA ARG A 83 -3.36 1.44 2.35
C ARG A 83 -2.20 0.92 1.49
N ILE A 84 -1.36 1.80 0.94
CA ILE A 84 -0.18 1.41 0.17
C ILE A 84 0.86 0.79 1.09
N ASP A 85 1.10 1.40 2.25
CA ASP A 85 2.07 0.93 3.23
C ASP A 85 1.68 -0.46 3.78
N LEU A 86 0.39 -0.66 4.09
CA LEU A 86 -0.12 -1.97 4.50
C LEU A 86 0.08 -3.02 3.39
N LYS A 87 -0.15 -2.67 2.13
CA LYS A 87 0.07 -3.59 1.01
C LYS A 87 1.54 -3.99 0.87
N ASN A 88 2.46 -3.04 1.10
CA ASN A 88 3.89 -3.32 1.07
C ASN A 88 4.29 -4.24 2.23
N TYR A 89 3.73 -4.00 3.42
CA TYR A 89 3.94 -4.87 4.59
C TYR A 89 3.49 -6.31 4.35
N ASP A 90 2.31 -6.52 3.74
CA ASP A 90 1.83 -7.85 3.39
C ASP A 90 2.77 -8.59 2.42
N ILE A 91 3.41 -7.86 1.49
CA ILE A 91 4.42 -8.43 0.59
C ILE A 91 5.67 -8.87 1.36
N ASP A 92 6.13 -8.07 2.32
CA ASP A 92 7.28 -8.42 3.14
C ASP A 92 6.98 -9.64 4.03
N LEU A 93 5.74 -9.76 4.52
CA LEU A 93 5.29 -10.95 5.24
C LEU A 93 5.29 -12.19 4.33
N LEU A 94 4.85 -12.07 3.07
CA LEU A 94 4.90 -13.15 2.08
C LEU A 94 6.34 -13.61 1.82
N VAL A 95 7.29 -12.66 1.68
CA VAL A 95 8.72 -12.97 1.51
C VAL A 95 9.24 -13.77 2.69
N LYS A 96 8.95 -13.31 3.91
CA LYS A 96 9.37 -13.98 5.15
C LYS A 96 8.81 -15.41 5.24
N GLU A 97 7.57 -15.60 4.84
CA GLU A 97 6.94 -16.92 4.80
C GLU A 97 7.63 -17.85 3.79
N PHE A 98 8.02 -17.33 2.62
CA PHE A 98 8.74 -18.11 1.60
C PHE A 98 10.16 -18.46 2.02
N GLU A 99 10.86 -17.56 2.69
CA GLU A 99 12.16 -17.83 3.30
C GLU A 99 12.06 -18.92 4.39
N SER A 100 11.03 -18.82 5.24
CA SER A 100 10.73 -19.84 6.24
C SER A 100 10.50 -21.21 5.58
N LYS A 101 9.63 -21.28 4.56
CA LYS A 101 9.36 -22.52 3.81
C LYS A 101 10.63 -23.09 3.16
N LYS A 102 11.48 -22.24 2.59
CA LYS A 102 12.74 -22.66 1.97
C LYS A 102 13.75 -23.19 2.98
N SER A 103 13.78 -22.66 4.20
CA SER A 103 14.65 -23.18 5.27
C SER A 103 14.23 -24.56 5.76
N VAL A 104 12.92 -24.82 5.82
CA VAL A 104 12.37 -26.14 6.22
C VAL A 104 12.44 -27.15 5.07
N LYS A 105 12.19 -26.71 3.83
CA LYS A 105 12.20 -27.56 2.63
C LYS A 105 13.13 -26.91 1.58
N PRO A 106 14.39 -27.36 1.48
CA PRO A 106 15.36 -26.80 0.54
C PRO A 106 14.90 -26.79 -0.92
N ASP A 107 14.07 -27.78 -1.29
CA ASP A 107 13.48 -27.91 -2.62
C ASP A 107 12.39 -26.87 -2.91
N PHE A 108 11.89 -26.14 -1.91
CA PHE A 108 10.94 -25.06 -2.15
C PHE A 108 11.61 -23.94 -2.94
N PHE A 109 11.07 -23.66 -4.12
CA PHE A 109 11.55 -22.62 -5.02
C PHE A 109 10.61 -21.42 -5.02
N TYR A 110 11.18 -20.23 -5.00
CA TYR A 110 10.44 -19.00 -5.28
C TYR A 110 11.36 -17.97 -5.95
N SER A 111 10.75 -17.06 -6.72
CA SER A 111 11.41 -15.92 -7.35
C SER A 111 10.51 -14.70 -7.26
N ILE A 112 11.07 -13.55 -6.86
CA ILE A 112 10.34 -12.31 -6.63
C ILE A 112 10.98 -11.19 -7.44
N VAL A 113 10.14 -10.44 -8.15
CA VAL A 113 10.51 -9.24 -8.90
C VAL A 113 9.72 -8.07 -8.33
N LYS A 114 10.43 -7.04 -7.88
CA LYS A 114 9.87 -5.75 -7.46
C LYS A 114 9.96 -4.72 -8.60
N ASP A 115 9.07 -3.73 -8.62
CA ASP A 115 9.11 -2.62 -9.57
C ASP A 115 10.07 -1.51 -9.10
N SER A 116 10.18 -0.43 -9.88
CA SER A 116 11.04 0.73 -9.56
C SER A 116 10.68 1.45 -8.26
N ASN A 117 9.46 1.23 -7.75
CA ASN A 117 8.96 1.81 -6.50
C ASN A 117 9.04 0.79 -5.34
N GLY A 118 9.71 -0.35 -5.53
CA GLY A 118 9.85 -1.41 -4.53
C GLY A 118 8.59 -2.25 -4.30
N ARG A 119 7.56 -2.12 -5.15
CA ARG A 119 6.31 -2.89 -5.01
C ARG A 119 6.43 -4.23 -5.71
N LEU A 120 5.70 -5.24 -5.22
CA LEU A 120 5.64 -6.54 -5.88
C LEU A 120 5.11 -6.41 -7.32
N LYS A 121 5.90 -6.90 -8.28
CA LYS A 121 5.57 -6.93 -9.70
C LYS A 121 5.24 -8.36 -10.14
N HIS A 122 6.13 -9.30 -9.86
CA HIS A 122 5.92 -10.72 -10.13
C HIS A 122 6.42 -11.55 -8.96
N VAL A 123 5.71 -12.61 -8.61
CA VAL A 123 6.24 -13.68 -7.78
C VAL A 123 5.84 -15.01 -8.37
N PHE A 124 6.77 -15.94 -8.40
CA PHE A 124 6.55 -17.33 -8.74
C PHE A 124 6.99 -18.20 -7.56
N TRP A 125 6.27 -19.29 -7.31
CA TRP A 125 6.71 -20.31 -6.35
C TRP A 125 6.28 -21.71 -6.79
N ALA A 126 7.08 -22.69 -6.38
CA ALA A 126 6.78 -24.11 -6.53
C ALA A 126 7.32 -24.83 -5.29
N ASP A 127 6.48 -25.65 -4.66
CA ASP A 127 6.96 -26.53 -3.60
C ASP A 127 7.62 -27.79 -4.17
N SER A 128 8.20 -28.60 -3.29
CA SER A 128 8.90 -29.83 -3.67
C SER A 128 8.03 -30.81 -4.46
N ILE A 129 6.72 -30.86 -4.15
CA ILE A 129 5.76 -31.77 -4.80
C ILE A 129 5.43 -31.25 -6.20
N MET A 130 5.21 -29.94 -6.34
CA MET A 130 4.99 -29.28 -7.62
C MET A 130 6.18 -29.49 -8.58
N ILE A 131 7.40 -29.39 -8.06
CA ILE A 131 8.62 -29.63 -8.83
C ILE A 131 8.71 -31.11 -9.25
N GLN A 132 8.41 -32.06 -8.36
CA GLN A 132 8.37 -33.48 -8.70
C GLN A 132 7.29 -33.79 -9.74
N HIS A 133 6.11 -33.17 -9.63
CA HIS A 133 5.07 -33.29 -10.64
C HIS A 133 5.52 -32.78 -12.00
N PHE A 134 6.23 -31.66 -12.05
CA PHE A 134 6.79 -31.16 -13.31
C PHE A 134 7.82 -32.13 -13.89
N MET A 135 8.67 -32.74 -13.07
CA MET A 135 9.66 -33.73 -13.54
C MET A 135 9.01 -34.99 -14.13
N LEU A 136 7.83 -35.39 -13.64
CA LEU A 136 7.13 -36.60 -14.08
C LEU A 136 6.15 -36.35 -15.23
N PHE A 137 5.49 -35.20 -15.24
CA PHE A 137 4.33 -34.89 -16.10
C PHE A 137 4.47 -33.54 -16.83
N GLY A 138 5.68 -33.00 -16.93
CA GLY A 138 5.97 -31.70 -17.56
C GLY A 138 6.06 -31.74 -19.08
N ASP A 139 5.65 -32.85 -19.71
CA ASP A 139 5.58 -33.01 -21.18
C ASP A 139 4.55 -32.07 -21.81
N ALA A 140 3.50 -31.70 -21.08
CA ALA A 140 2.55 -30.66 -21.45
C ALA A 140 2.21 -29.76 -20.27
N VAL A 141 2.37 -28.44 -20.46
CA VAL A 141 2.07 -27.42 -19.44
C VAL A 141 1.02 -26.45 -19.98
N THR A 142 -0.03 -26.26 -19.21
CA THR A 142 -1.05 -25.23 -19.41
C THR A 142 -0.88 -24.14 -18.37
N PHE A 143 -0.96 -22.89 -18.80
CA PHE A 143 -0.97 -21.73 -17.92
C PHE A 143 -2.38 -21.18 -17.80
N ASP A 144 -2.94 -21.22 -16.59
CA ASP A 144 -4.30 -20.77 -16.30
C ASP A 144 -4.27 -19.47 -15.47
N THR A 145 -4.84 -18.40 -16.03
CA THR A 145 -5.00 -17.09 -15.38
C THR A 145 -6.46 -16.69 -15.21
N THR A 146 -7.38 -17.66 -15.12
CA THR A 146 -8.82 -17.40 -14.97
C THR A 146 -9.17 -16.56 -13.73
N TYR A 147 -8.30 -16.53 -12.72
CA TYR A 147 -8.48 -15.72 -11.52
C TYR A 147 -8.15 -14.24 -11.76
N LYS A 148 -9.20 -13.40 -11.64
CA LYS A 148 -9.13 -11.94 -11.77
C LYS A 148 -8.19 -11.30 -10.73
N LYS A 149 -7.82 -10.04 -11.01
CA LYS A 149 -6.98 -9.19 -10.17
C LYS A 149 -7.45 -9.17 -8.71
N ASN A 150 -6.55 -9.48 -7.78
CA ASN A 150 -6.79 -9.35 -6.34
C ASN A 150 -6.70 -7.87 -5.87
N VAL A 151 -6.79 -7.63 -4.55
CA VAL A 151 -6.67 -6.27 -3.94
C VAL A 151 -5.34 -5.57 -4.28
N TYR A 152 -4.32 -6.34 -4.68
CA TYR A 152 -3.00 -5.87 -5.14
C TYR A 152 -2.95 -5.57 -6.64
N SER A 153 -4.06 -5.75 -7.35
CA SER A 153 -4.13 -5.72 -8.81
C SER A 153 -3.26 -6.78 -9.50
N LEU A 154 -2.91 -7.85 -8.79
CA LEU A 154 -2.14 -8.98 -9.32
C LEU A 154 -3.07 -10.06 -9.84
N ILE A 155 -2.76 -10.59 -11.02
CA ILE A 155 -3.38 -11.77 -11.61
C ILE A 155 -2.76 -13.00 -10.96
N PHE A 156 -3.58 -13.92 -10.49
CA PHE A 156 -3.11 -15.23 -10.05
C PHE A 156 -3.06 -16.17 -11.25
N GLY A 157 -1.88 -16.75 -11.48
CA GLY A 157 -1.63 -17.70 -12.56
C GLY A 157 -1.17 -19.04 -12.01
N MET A 158 -1.71 -20.13 -12.53
CA MET A 158 -1.32 -21.50 -12.19
C MET A 158 -0.68 -22.18 -13.39
N PHE A 159 0.42 -22.89 -13.14
CA PHE A 159 1.03 -23.80 -14.11
C PHE A 159 0.55 -25.20 -13.80
N CYS A 160 -0.15 -25.82 -14.73
CA CYS A 160 -0.80 -27.10 -14.53
C CYS A 160 -0.51 -28.06 -15.70
N GLY A 161 -0.63 -29.35 -15.44
CA GLY A 161 -0.64 -30.40 -16.47
C GLY A 161 -1.61 -31.50 -16.09
N VAL A 162 -1.44 -32.68 -16.69
CA VAL A 162 -2.26 -33.86 -16.40
C VAL A 162 -1.38 -35.06 -16.07
N ASN A 163 -1.72 -35.82 -15.06
CA ASN A 163 -1.04 -37.08 -14.75
C ASN A 163 -1.59 -38.25 -15.60
N HIS A 164 -1.03 -39.45 -15.43
CA HIS A 164 -1.47 -40.68 -16.12
C HIS A 164 -2.94 -41.07 -15.87
N HIS A 165 -3.59 -40.51 -14.85
CA HIS A 165 -5.01 -40.70 -14.57
C HIS A 165 -5.89 -39.57 -15.13
N ARG A 166 -5.34 -38.71 -15.98
CA ARG A 166 -6.01 -37.52 -16.54
C ARG A 166 -6.51 -36.56 -15.47
N LYS A 167 -5.85 -36.54 -14.30
CA LYS A 167 -6.13 -35.59 -13.23
C LYS A 167 -5.20 -34.40 -13.35
N THR A 168 -5.72 -33.21 -13.11
CA THR A 168 -4.92 -31.98 -13.06
C THR A 168 -3.87 -32.07 -11.97
N VAL A 169 -2.63 -31.74 -12.33
CA VAL A 169 -1.50 -31.58 -11.41
C VAL A 169 -0.95 -30.17 -11.52
N ILE A 170 -0.49 -29.60 -10.41
CA ILE A 170 0.04 -28.23 -10.35
C ILE A 170 1.56 -28.31 -10.31
N PHE A 171 2.21 -27.52 -11.17
CA PHE A 171 3.67 -27.41 -11.30
C PHE A 171 4.23 -26.14 -10.67
N GLY A 172 3.37 -25.17 -10.40
CA GLY A 172 3.75 -23.93 -9.74
C GLY A 172 2.64 -22.90 -9.84
N SER A 173 2.83 -21.79 -9.13
CA SER A 173 1.88 -20.69 -9.08
C SER A 173 2.61 -19.36 -9.14
N ALA A 174 1.93 -18.34 -9.63
CA ALA A 174 2.45 -17.00 -9.74
C ALA A 174 1.41 -15.93 -9.43
N PHE A 175 1.89 -14.80 -8.90
CA PHE A 175 1.18 -13.53 -9.00
C PHE A 175 1.89 -12.64 -10.01
N LEU A 176 1.13 -12.10 -10.97
CA LEU A 176 1.65 -11.30 -12.08
C LEU A 176 0.96 -9.95 -12.15
N ARG A 177 1.71 -8.89 -12.44
CA ARG A 177 1.21 -7.55 -12.68
C ARG A 177 1.24 -7.18 -14.15
#